data_AF-A0A511M7W3-F1
#
_entry.id   AF-A0A511M7W3-F1
#
_cell.length_a   1.000
_cell.length_b   1.000
_cell.length_c   1.000
_cell.angle_alpha   90.00
_cell.angle_beta   90.00
_cell.angle_gamma   90.00
#
_symmetry.space_group_name_H-M   'P 1'
#
loop_
_entity.id
_entity.type
_entity.pdbx_description
1 polymer ?
#
loop_
_entity_poly.entity_id
_entity_poly.type
_entity_poly.pdbx_seq_one_letter_code
_entity_poly.pdbx_strand_id
1 'polypeptide(L)'
;MKLLYTATWTDHAQHALASAMTAFTTWVAAEASVNSFITARQQFSRPDHDEYSASLIELRDGGAIQRTRLWAVQDRPLSGTSSTTISVEVRGEGRSYAAPSIVASLLDQGLRPGVGEDLLTTAPRYVAGAADGEQLAELVSAFDRRVPIVVMMHMPDLFTRLRRSASGFDTIANRTAAAVAGVANVVVADPSSVAEFNDALGPHHAVGPGHLRIFRPGVDPAVDGEHANHPRLSPGRWYADEYLAPRYVARRTTAPHAVLV
;
A
#
# COMPACT_ATOMS: atom_id res chain seq x y z
N MET A 1 -8.99 4.48 -21.41
CA MET A 1 -8.83 3.82 -20.08
C MET A 1 -8.21 4.79 -19.09
N LYS A 2 -8.79 4.91 -17.90
CA LYS A 2 -8.31 5.79 -16.82
C LYS A 2 -7.21 5.07 -16.03
N LEU A 3 -6.29 5.82 -15.42
CA LEU A 3 -5.36 5.28 -14.43
C LEU A 3 -6.13 4.98 -13.14
N LEU A 4 -6.01 3.75 -12.65
CA LEU A 4 -6.76 3.23 -11.50
C LEU A 4 -5.87 2.92 -10.30
N TYR A 5 -4.62 2.54 -10.56
CA TYR A 5 -3.61 2.24 -9.56
C TYR A 5 -2.23 2.42 -10.18
N THR A 6 -1.29 2.97 -9.41
CA THR A 6 0.13 2.99 -9.75
C THR A 6 0.94 2.82 -8.47
N ALA A 7 1.98 2.00 -8.53
CA ALA A 7 2.97 1.88 -7.49
C ALA A 7 4.33 1.69 -8.13
N THR A 8 5.33 2.37 -7.58
CA THR A 8 6.72 2.25 -8.00
C THR A 8 7.58 2.18 -6.77
N TRP A 9 8.48 1.22 -6.73
CA TRP A 9 9.42 1.04 -5.63
C TRP A 9 10.76 0.49 -6.15
N THR A 10 11.76 0.58 -5.31
CA THR A 10 13.09 0.00 -5.54
C THR A 10 13.26 -1.22 -4.65
N ASP A 11 13.89 -2.26 -5.19
CA ASP A 11 14.36 -3.41 -4.43
C ASP A 11 15.86 -3.59 -4.67
N HIS A 12 16.60 -3.84 -3.60
CA HIS A 12 18.05 -4.05 -3.63
C HIS A 12 18.44 -5.54 -3.71
N ALA A 13 17.47 -6.44 -3.87
CA ALA A 13 17.74 -7.85 -4.10
C ALA A 13 18.41 -8.08 -5.46
N GLN A 14 19.49 -8.87 -5.47
CA GLN A 14 20.16 -9.29 -6.70
C GLN A 14 19.23 -10.05 -7.67
N HIS A 15 18.20 -10.71 -7.14
CA HIS A 15 17.25 -11.49 -7.92
C HIS A 15 15.90 -10.78 -8.14
N ALA A 16 15.75 -9.50 -7.78
CA ALA A 16 14.47 -8.80 -7.86
C ALA A 16 13.83 -8.83 -9.26
N LEU A 17 14.62 -8.73 -10.33
CA LEU A 17 14.10 -8.86 -11.69
C LEU A 17 13.54 -10.26 -11.98
N ALA A 18 14.26 -11.30 -11.60
CA ALA A 18 13.81 -12.69 -11.76
C ALA A 18 12.57 -13.00 -10.88
N SER A 19 12.53 -12.45 -9.67
CA SER A 19 11.34 -12.49 -8.81
C SER A 19 10.16 -11.79 -9.48
N ALA A 20 10.35 -10.63 -10.11
CA ALA A 20 9.28 -9.93 -10.81
C ALA A 20 8.69 -10.75 -11.98
N MET A 21 9.56 -11.41 -12.76
CA MET A 21 9.14 -12.33 -13.82
C MET A 21 8.37 -13.54 -13.29
N THR A 22 8.82 -14.09 -12.15
CA THR A 22 8.20 -15.24 -11.49
C THR A 22 6.84 -14.86 -10.92
N ALA A 23 6.75 -13.75 -10.18
CA ALA A 23 5.51 -13.20 -9.63
C ALA A 23 4.47 -12.96 -10.74
N PHE A 24 4.87 -12.39 -11.88
CA PHE A 24 3.95 -12.22 -13.01
C PHE A 24 3.44 -13.56 -13.55
N THR A 25 4.31 -14.56 -13.68
CA THR A 25 3.91 -15.89 -14.17
C THR A 25 2.93 -16.58 -13.23
N THR A 26 3.22 -16.56 -11.92
CA THR A 26 2.34 -17.11 -10.89
C THR A 26 1.00 -16.38 -10.85
N TRP A 27 1.02 -15.05 -10.93
CA TRP A 27 -0.19 -14.24 -10.95
C TRP A 27 -1.07 -14.54 -12.16
N VAL A 28 -0.48 -14.58 -13.37
CA VAL A 28 -1.22 -14.96 -14.60
C VAL A 28 -1.87 -16.34 -14.45
N ALA A 29 -1.14 -17.33 -13.89
CA ALA A 29 -1.68 -18.67 -13.68
C ALA A 29 -2.86 -18.68 -12.71
N ALA A 30 -2.83 -17.84 -11.66
CA ALA A 30 -3.95 -17.67 -10.74
C ALA A 30 -5.16 -16.99 -11.40
N GLU A 31 -4.96 -15.91 -12.15
CA GLU A 31 -6.02 -15.17 -12.85
C GLU A 31 -6.66 -15.99 -13.98
N ALA A 32 -5.89 -16.90 -14.59
CA ALA A 32 -6.38 -17.76 -15.66
C ALA A 32 -7.53 -18.67 -15.27
N SER A 33 -7.73 -18.89 -13.97
CA SER A 33 -8.85 -19.66 -13.44
C SER A 33 -10.15 -18.86 -13.34
N VAL A 34 -10.12 -17.54 -13.56
CA VAL A 34 -11.25 -16.63 -13.24
C VAL A 34 -11.78 -15.90 -14.46
N ASN A 35 -10.90 -15.35 -15.32
CA ASN A 35 -11.29 -14.47 -16.42
C ASN A 35 -10.67 -14.90 -17.76
N SER A 36 -11.25 -14.44 -18.87
CA SER A 36 -10.56 -14.47 -20.17
C SER A 36 -9.57 -13.30 -20.24
N PHE A 37 -8.33 -13.58 -20.66
CA PHE A 37 -7.28 -12.59 -20.63
C PHE A 37 -6.30 -12.74 -21.81
N ILE A 38 -5.61 -11.65 -22.11
CA ILE A 38 -4.49 -11.59 -23.05
C ILE A 38 -3.24 -11.20 -22.26
N THR A 39 -2.12 -11.87 -22.49
CA THR A 39 -0.82 -11.45 -21.92
C THR A 39 0.17 -11.09 -23.00
N ALA A 40 1.07 -10.17 -22.66
CA ALA A 40 2.27 -9.89 -23.44
C ALA A 40 3.45 -9.75 -22.48
N ARG A 41 4.63 -10.24 -22.89
CA ARG A 41 5.88 -10.19 -22.11
C ARG A 41 7.02 -9.81 -23.03
N GLN A 42 7.91 -8.96 -22.56
CA GLN A 42 9.13 -8.56 -23.27
C GLN A 42 10.27 -8.46 -22.26
N GLN A 43 11.46 -8.87 -22.69
CA GLN A 43 12.68 -8.74 -21.91
C GLN A 43 13.78 -8.18 -22.81
N PHE A 44 14.51 -7.20 -22.30
CA PHE A 44 15.64 -6.59 -22.98
C PHE A 44 16.85 -6.60 -22.07
N SER A 45 18.03 -6.82 -22.65
CA SER A 45 19.30 -6.73 -21.95
C SER A 45 20.14 -5.68 -22.67
N ARG A 46 20.60 -4.68 -21.93
CA ARG A 46 21.49 -3.62 -22.40
C ARG A 46 22.81 -3.68 -21.62
N PRO A 47 23.87 -2.99 -22.08
CA PRO A 47 25.14 -3.00 -21.36
C PRO A 47 25.02 -2.55 -19.91
N ASP A 48 24.13 -1.60 -19.63
CA ASP A 48 23.97 -0.88 -18.36
C ASP A 48 22.80 -1.37 -17.50
N HIS A 49 21.80 -2.05 -18.08
CA HIS A 49 20.66 -2.57 -17.33
C HIS A 49 19.97 -3.74 -18.02
N ASP A 50 19.19 -4.49 -17.24
CA ASP A 50 18.19 -5.43 -17.71
C ASP A 50 16.79 -4.87 -17.52
N GLU A 51 15.91 -5.11 -18.48
CA GLU A 51 14.53 -4.62 -18.47
C GLU A 51 13.56 -5.78 -18.71
N TYR A 52 12.50 -5.82 -17.90
CA TYR A 52 11.36 -6.70 -18.08
C TYR A 52 10.08 -5.89 -18.13
N SER A 53 9.26 -6.13 -19.13
CA SER A 53 7.90 -5.59 -19.18
C SER A 53 6.89 -6.68 -19.45
N ALA A 54 5.77 -6.61 -18.75
CA ALA A 54 4.67 -7.53 -18.93
C ALA A 54 3.34 -6.83 -18.79
N SER A 55 2.33 -7.34 -19.49
CA SER A 55 0.97 -6.85 -19.36
C SER A 55 -0.03 -7.99 -19.39
N LEU A 56 -1.09 -7.82 -18.62
CA LEU A 56 -2.27 -8.68 -18.62
C LEU A 56 -3.48 -7.77 -18.89
N ILE A 57 -4.26 -8.13 -19.89
CA ILE A 57 -5.50 -7.47 -20.26
C ILE A 57 -6.65 -8.41 -19.92
N GLU A 58 -7.44 -8.04 -18.93
CA GLU A 58 -8.64 -8.76 -18.51
C GLU A 58 -9.85 -8.24 -19.29
N LEU A 59 -10.64 -9.16 -19.83
CA LEU A 59 -11.98 -8.88 -20.34
C LEU A 59 -12.98 -9.21 -19.23
N ARG A 60 -13.61 -8.18 -18.67
CA ARG A 60 -14.58 -8.34 -17.58
C ARG A 60 -16.01 -8.39 -18.11
N ASP A 61 -16.90 -8.89 -17.26
CA ASP A 61 -18.34 -8.92 -17.52
C ASP A 61 -18.86 -7.53 -17.96
N GLY A 62 -19.71 -7.51 -18.98
CA GLY A 62 -20.21 -6.27 -19.57
C GLY A 62 -19.23 -5.59 -20.55
N GLY A 63 -18.14 -6.26 -20.94
CA GLY A 63 -17.20 -5.77 -21.96
C GLY A 63 -16.18 -4.77 -21.45
N ALA A 64 -16.13 -4.53 -20.13
CA ALA A 64 -15.15 -3.64 -19.53
C ALA A 64 -13.73 -4.23 -19.64
N ILE A 65 -12.76 -3.39 -19.99
CA ILE A 65 -11.36 -3.81 -20.17
C ILE A 65 -10.52 -3.24 -19.03
N GLN A 66 -9.75 -4.11 -18.37
CA GLN A 66 -8.71 -3.72 -17.43
C GLN A 66 -7.36 -4.19 -17.96
N ARG A 67 -6.34 -3.32 -17.89
CA ARG A 67 -4.95 -3.65 -18.21
C ARG A 67 -4.09 -3.38 -17.01
N THR A 68 -3.38 -4.41 -16.57
CA THR A 68 -2.30 -4.31 -15.59
C THR A 68 -0.98 -4.42 -16.33
N ARG A 69 -0.07 -3.48 -16.10
CA ARG A 69 1.28 -3.47 -16.65
C ARG A 69 2.27 -3.55 -15.51
N LEU A 70 3.22 -4.46 -15.62
CA LEU A 70 4.41 -4.55 -14.79
C LEU A 70 5.61 -4.11 -15.63
N TRP A 71 6.47 -3.31 -15.03
CA TRP A 71 7.74 -2.89 -15.58
C TRP A 71 8.80 -3.04 -14.49
N ALA A 72 9.92 -3.69 -14.80
CA ALA A 72 11.04 -3.84 -13.88
C ALA A 72 12.34 -3.52 -14.62
N VAL A 73 13.16 -2.65 -14.05
CA VAL A 73 14.49 -2.28 -14.58
C VAL A 73 15.51 -2.59 -13.50
N GLN A 74 16.45 -3.48 -13.80
CA GLN A 74 17.58 -3.78 -12.93
C GLN A 74 18.83 -3.12 -13.48
N ASP A 75 19.33 -2.15 -12.74
CA ASP A 75 20.59 -1.50 -13.10
C ASP A 75 21.76 -2.47 -12.85
N ARG A 76 22.72 -2.51 -13.78
CA ARG A 76 23.98 -3.23 -13.61
C ARG A 76 25.07 -2.23 -13.20
N PRO A 77 25.28 -2.00 -11.89
CA PRO A 77 26.32 -1.09 -11.45
C PRO A 77 27.71 -1.64 -11.82
N LEU A 78 28.60 -0.75 -12.28
CA LEU A 78 30.03 -1.07 -12.48
C LEU A 78 30.72 -1.37 -11.13
N SER A 79 30.21 -0.81 -10.04
CA SER A 79 30.59 -1.09 -8.66
C SER A 79 29.43 -0.74 -7.72
N GLY A 80 29.02 -1.65 -6.83
CA GLY A 80 27.97 -1.40 -5.82
C GLY A 80 26.86 -2.45 -5.81
N THR A 81 25.81 -2.18 -5.04
CA THR A 81 24.64 -3.05 -4.91
C THR A 81 23.70 -2.83 -6.08
N SER A 82 23.26 -3.91 -6.75
CA SER A 82 22.21 -3.83 -7.78
C SER A 82 20.91 -3.28 -7.19
N SER A 83 20.24 -2.40 -7.91
CA SER A 83 18.87 -1.95 -7.62
C SER A 83 17.96 -2.34 -8.77
N THR A 84 16.75 -2.77 -8.42
CA THR A 84 15.68 -3.01 -9.39
C THR A 84 14.53 -2.06 -9.09
N THR A 85 14.22 -1.17 -10.03
CA THR A 85 13.01 -0.35 -9.97
C THR A 85 11.85 -1.13 -10.56
N ILE A 86 10.82 -1.36 -9.76
CA ILE A 86 9.61 -2.08 -10.15
C ILE A 86 8.45 -1.10 -10.16
N SER A 87 7.68 -1.09 -11.24
CA SER A 87 6.48 -0.28 -11.41
C SER A 87 5.30 -1.14 -11.85
N VAL A 88 4.17 -0.98 -11.18
CA VAL A 88 2.90 -1.60 -11.52
C VAL A 88 1.87 -0.52 -11.82
N GLU A 89 1.28 -0.57 -13.00
CA GLU A 89 0.23 0.33 -13.45
C GLU A 89 -1.04 -0.46 -13.76
N VAL A 90 -2.19 -0.04 -13.24
CA VAL A 90 -3.50 -0.58 -13.64
C VAL A 90 -4.31 0.52 -14.30
N ARG A 91 -4.74 0.27 -15.53
CA ARG A 91 -5.65 1.13 -16.29
C ARG A 91 -6.92 0.39 -16.63
N GLY A 92 -8.04 1.10 -16.69
CA GLY A 92 -9.32 0.48 -17.01
C GLY A 92 -10.50 1.42 -16.91
N GLU A 93 -11.67 0.82 -16.76
CA GLU A 93 -12.94 1.50 -16.52
C GLU A 93 -13.39 1.29 -15.06
N GLY A 94 -14.11 2.26 -14.51
CA GLY A 94 -14.57 2.24 -13.11
C GLY A 94 -13.83 3.21 -12.19
N ARG A 95 -13.86 2.91 -10.88
CA ARG A 95 -13.27 3.71 -9.79
C ARG A 95 -11.91 3.13 -9.38
N SER A 96 -11.06 3.93 -8.71
CA SER A 96 -9.79 3.45 -8.10
C SER A 96 -9.98 2.11 -7.40
N TYR A 97 -9.09 1.17 -7.71
CA TYR A 97 -9.13 -0.18 -7.17
C TYR A 97 -8.12 -0.33 -6.04
N ALA A 98 -8.34 -1.36 -5.21
CA ALA A 98 -7.30 -1.92 -4.37
C ALA A 98 -6.08 -2.32 -5.22
N ALA A 99 -4.91 -2.42 -4.58
CA ALA A 99 -3.72 -2.96 -5.21
C ALA A 99 -4.03 -4.33 -5.86
N PRO A 100 -3.60 -4.58 -7.10
CA PRO A 100 -3.76 -5.90 -7.71
C PRO A 100 -2.91 -6.92 -6.94
N SER A 101 -3.38 -8.17 -6.87
CA SER A 101 -2.74 -9.25 -6.10
C SER A 101 -1.27 -9.47 -6.46
N ILE A 102 -0.88 -9.20 -7.71
CA ILE A 102 0.53 -9.23 -8.14
C ILE A 102 1.43 -8.32 -7.29
N VAL A 103 0.95 -7.17 -6.81
CA VAL A 103 1.78 -6.26 -6.00
C VAL A 103 2.16 -6.93 -4.69
N ALA A 104 1.22 -7.58 -4.02
CA ALA A 104 1.53 -8.33 -2.80
C ALA A 104 2.56 -9.45 -3.09
N SER A 105 2.37 -10.21 -4.18
CA SER A 105 3.33 -11.25 -4.58
C SER A 105 4.72 -10.70 -4.89
N LEU A 106 4.82 -9.50 -5.47
CA LEU A 106 6.11 -8.87 -5.76
C LEU A 106 6.80 -8.39 -4.47
N LEU A 107 6.05 -7.77 -3.57
CA LEU A 107 6.59 -7.27 -2.29
C LEU A 107 7.01 -8.42 -1.37
N ASP A 108 6.24 -9.51 -1.31
CA ASP A 108 6.55 -10.69 -0.49
C ASP A 108 7.80 -11.45 -0.99
N GLN A 109 8.10 -11.34 -2.29
CA GLN A 109 9.33 -11.90 -2.88
C GLN A 109 10.53 -10.95 -2.81
N GLY A 110 10.29 -9.69 -2.44
CA GLY A 110 11.32 -8.67 -2.36
C GLY A 110 12.12 -8.76 -1.06
N LEU A 111 13.43 -8.48 -1.12
CA LEU A 111 14.26 -8.48 0.11
C LEU A 111 14.11 -7.17 0.87
N ARG A 112 14.08 -6.05 0.15
CA ARG A 112 13.93 -4.69 0.71
C ARG A 112 13.15 -3.78 -0.24
N PRO A 113 11.87 -4.07 -0.51
CA PRO A 113 11.05 -3.20 -1.34
C PRO A 113 10.80 -1.87 -0.60
N GLY A 114 11.08 -0.74 -1.24
CA GLY A 114 10.88 0.57 -0.61
C GLY A 114 10.80 1.75 -1.58
N VAL A 115 10.33 2.88 -1.08
CA VAL A 115 10.28 4.17 -1.80
C VAL A 115 11.21 5.16 -1.11
N GLY A 116 12.39 5.38 -1.67
CA GLY A 116 13.46 6.03 -0.91
C GLY A 116 13.88 5.11 0.25
N GLU A 117 13.83 5.62 1.48
CA GLU A 117 14.16 4.84 2.68
C GLU A 117 12.94 4.15 3.32
N ASP A 118 11.72 4.46 2.86
CA ASP A 118 10.50 3.86 3.38
C ASP A 118 10.31 2.44 2.87
N LEU A 119 10.46 1.45 3.74
CA LEU A 119 10.13 0.06 3.41
C LEU A 119 8.61 -0.12 3.23
N LEU A 120 8.24 -0.88 2.22
CA LEU A 120 6.86 -1.26 1.93
C LEU A 120 6.54 -2.62 2.55
N THR A 121 5.39 -2.74 3.20
CA THR A 121 4.93 -4.03 3.76
C THR A 121 3.58 -4.44 3.19
N THR A 122 3.35 -5.76 3.14
CA THR A 122 2.05 -6.37 2.76
C THR A 122 1.19 -6.68 3.98
N ALA A 123 1.81 -6.71 5.16
CA ALA A 123 1.16 -6.97 6.44
C ALA A 123 1.11 -5.71 7.31
N PRO A 124 0.07 -5.58 8.17
CA PRO A 124 0.01 -4.50 9.15
C PRO A 124 1.11 -4.67 10.21
N ARG A 125 1.74 -3.56 10.61
CA ARG A 125 2.64 -3.50 11.77
C ARG A 125 1.80 -3.27 13.02
N TYR A 126 1.93 -4.13 14.02
CA TYR A 126 1.30 -3.92 15.33
C TYR A 126 2.26 -3.17 16.24
N VAL A 127 1.76 -2.13 16.89
CA VAL A 127 2.50 -1.33 17.88
C VAL A 127 1.74 -1.33 19.20
N ALA A 128 2.48 -1.44 20.31
CA ALA A 128 1.87 -1.52 21.63
C ALA A 128 2.74 -0.84 22.68
N GLY A 129 2.09 -0.12 23.61
CA GLY A 129 2.81 0.62 24.64
C GLY A 129 3.18 2.04 24.22
N ALA A 130 3.47 2.88 25.22
CA ALA A 130 3.79 4.29 25.02
C ALA A 130 5.02 4.49 24.12
N ALA A 131 6.12 3.77 24.36
CA ALA A 131 7.36 3.90 23.59
C ALA A 131 7.15 3.68 22.08
N ASP A 132 6.36 2.68 21.68
CA ASP A 132 6.05 2.46 20.27
C ASP A 132 5.12 3.55 19.70
N GLY A 133 4.30 4.18 20.55
CA GLY A 133 3.45 5.32 20.21
C GLY A 133 4.24 6.58 19.87
N GLU A 134 5.24 6.90 20.69
CA GLU A 134 6.19 7.99 20.44
C GLU A 134 6.96 7.76 19.13
N GLN A 135 7.53 6.56 18.94
CA GLN A 135 8.21 6.20 17.69
C GLN A 135 7.28 6.24 16.47
N LEU A 136 6.01 5.90 16.64
CA LEU A 136 5.03 6.04 15.56
C LEU A 136 4.78 7.52 15.22
N ALA A 137 4.77 8.41 16.21
CA ALA A 137 4.62 9.85 15.97
C ALA A 137 5.82 10.38 15.17
N GLU A 138 7.04 10.04 15.59
CA GLU A 138 8.27 10.39 14.85
C GLU A 138 8.22 9.90 13.40
N LEU A 139 7.85 8.64 13.18
CA LEU A 139 7.72 8.05 11.85
C LEU A 139 6.66 8.77 11.00
N VAL A 140 5.53 9.15 11.60
CA VAL A 140 4.45 9.87 10.89
C VAL A 140 4.89 11.29 10.53
N SER A 141 5.61 12.00 11.40
CA SER A 141 6.11 13.36 11.18
C SER A 141 7.45 13.42 10.45
N ALA A 142 8.05 12.29 10.08
CA ALA A 142 9.31 12.25 9.34
C ALA A 142 9.19 13.02 8.01
N PHE A 143 10.04 14.03 7.84
CA PHE A 143 9.97 14.97 6.71
C PHE A 143 10.31 14.33 5.36
N ASP A 144 11.19 13.34 5.38
CA ASP A 144 11.67 12.60 4.22
C ASP A 144 10.77 11.41 3.85
N ARG A 145 9.75 11.10 4.67
CA ARG A 145 8.76 10.06 4.39
C ARG A 145 8.00 10.37 3.10
N ARG A 146 7.94 9.37 2.23
CA ARG A 146 7.29 9.35 0.92
C ARG A 146 6.06 8.45 0.90
N VAL A 147 5.96 7.50 1.82
CA VAL A 147 4.85 6.53 1.88
C VAL A 147 3.81 6.97 2.93
N PRO A 148 2.51 7.09 2.56
CA PRO A 148 1.43 7.28 3.53
C PRO A 148 1.39 6.19 4.61
N ILE A 149 1.05 6.58 5.83
CA ILE A 149 0.85 5.66 6.96
C ILE A 149 -0.61 5.69 7.37
N VAL A 150 -1.20 4.51 7.50
CA VAL A 150 -2.58 4.32 7.94
C VAL A 150 -2.54 3.81 9.37
N VAL A 151 -2.97 4.64 10.32
CA VAL A 151 -3.05 4.24 11.73
C VAL A 151 -4.47 3.78 12.03
N MET A 152 -4.58 2.54 12.50
CA MET A 152 -5.83 1.90 12.90
C MET A 152 -5.78 1.64 14.41
N MET A 153 -6.60 2.33 15.19
CA MET A 153 -6.68 2.05 16.62
C MET A 153 -7.56 0.82 16.87
N HIS A 154 -7.00 -0.20 17.51
CA HIS A 154 -7.77 -1.37 17.94
C HIS A 154 -8.33 -1.15 19.35
N MET A 155 -9.67 -1.15 19.46
CA MET A 155 -10.39 -1.08 20.73
C MET A 155 -11.27 -2.32 20.89
N PRO A 156 -10.81 -3.40 21.55
CA PRO A 156 -11.52 -4.69 21.59
C PRO A 156 -12.99 -4.60 22.05
N ASP A 157 -13.26 -3.83 23.11
CA ASP A 157 -14.62 -3.65 23.64
C ASP A 157 -15.52 -2.87 22.68
N LEU A 158 -14.97 -1.83 22.04
CA LEU A 158 -15.71 -1.04 21.06
C LEU A 158 -15.95 -1.84 19.78
N PHE A 159 -14.95 -2.61 19.34
CA PHE A 159 -15.04 -3.50 18.20
C PHE A 159 -16.12 -4.56 18.42
N THR A 160 -16.11 -5.21 19.58
CA THR A 160 -17.13 -6.21 19.95
C THR A 160 -18.56 -5.64 19.92
N ARG A 161 -18.74 -4.39 20.36
CA ARG A 161 -20.05 -3.72 20.37
C ARG A 161 -20.53 -3.26 19.00
N LEU A 162 -19.63 -2.79 18.15
CA LEU A 162 -19.99 -2.17 16.86
C LEU A 162 -19.90 -3.12 15.67
N ARG A 163 -19.17 -4.23 15.78
CA ARG A 163 -19.02 -5.20 14.70
C ARG A 163 -20.38 -5.79 14.32
N ARG A 164 -20.57 -5.95 13.00
CA ARG A 164 -21.76 -6.61 12.42
C ARG A 164 -21.39 -7.75 11.49
N SER A 165 -20.14 -7.79 11.03
CA SER A 165 -19.59 -8.92 10.29
C SER A 165 -19.03 -9.98 11.24
N ALA A 166 -18.88 -11.20 10.73
CA ALA A 166 -18.23 -12.30 11.45
C ALA A 166 -16.69 -12.13 11.52
N SER A 167 -16.12 -11.29 10.66
CA SER A 167 -14.68 -11.09 10.53
C SER A 167 -14.07 -10.45 11.78
N GLY A 168 -12.89 -10.94 12.17
CA GLY A 168 -12.10 -10.35 13.25
C GLY A 168 -11.44 -9.05 12.81
N PHE A 169 -10.96 -8.27 13.79
CA PHE A 169 -10.23 -7.02 13.53
C PHE A 169 -9.00 -7.27 12.65
N ASP A 170 -8.22 -8.32 12.95
CA ASP A 170 -7.01 -8.67 12.20
C ASP A 170 -7.31 -8.98 10.73
N THR A 171 -8.47 -9.59 10.43
CA THR A 171 -8.92 -9.79 9.06
C THR A 171 -9.11 -8.45 8.35
N ILE A 172 -9.71 -7.47 9.02
CA ILE A 172 -9.90 -6.12 8.46
C ILE A 172 -8.56 -5.41 8.26
N ALA A 173 -7.64 -5.49 9.24
CA ALA A 173 -6.32 -4.89 9.15
C ALA A 173 -5.50 -5.51 8.00
N ASN A 174 -5.46 -6.84 7.90
CA ASN A 174 -4.77 -7.56 6.82
C ASN A 174 -5.37 -7.24 5.44
N ARG A 175 -6.70 -7.23 5.31
CA ARG A 175 -7.36 -6.82 4.06
C ARG A 175 -7.04 -5.37 3.71
N THR A 176 -6.93 -4.49 4.71
CA THR A 176 -6.60 -3.08 4.49
C THR A 176 -5.17 -2.95 3.99
N ALA A 177 -4.20 -3.64 4.62
CA ALA A 177 -2.81 -3.68 4.19
C ALA A 177 -2.68 -4.23 2.76
N ALA A 178 -3.32 -5.37 2.47
CA ALA A 178 -3.33 -5.95 1.13
C ALA A 178 -3.93 -4.99 0.08
N ALA A 179 -5.00 -4.26 0.42
CA ALA A 179 -5.65 -3.34 -0.51
C ALA A 179 -4.81 -2.10 -0.85
N VAL A 180 -3.80 -1.78 -0.04
CA VAL A 180 -2.90 -0.63 -0.23
C VAL A 180 -1.44 -1.02 -0.36
N ALA A 181 -1.18 -2.32 -0.58
CA ALA A 181 0.14 -2.83 -0.85
C ALA A 181 0.81 -1.99 -1.94
N GLY A 182 2.07 -1.60 -1.72
CA GLY A 182 2.86 -0.80 -2.65
C GLY A 182 2.58 0.71 -2.64
N VAL A 183 1.55 1.19 -1.92
CA VAL A 183 1.20 2.63 -1.89
C VAL A 183 1.03 3.21 -0.50
N ALA A 184 0.88 2.40 0.55
CA ALA A 184 0.81 2.86 1.94
C ALA A 184 1.17 1.72 2.89
N ASN A 185 1.65 2.07 4.09
CA ASN A 185 1.85 1.12 5.18
C ASN A 185 0.69 1.21 6.18
N VAL A 186 0.31 0.07 6.76
CA VAL A 186 -0.75 0.00 7.77
C VAL A 186 -0.14 -0.31 9.13
N VAL A 187 -0.50 0.49 10.13
CA VAL A 187 -0.13 0.32 11.53
C VAL A 187 -1.39 0.10 12.35
N VAL A 188 -1.40 -0.96 13.15
CA VAL A 188 -2.42 -1.20 14.17
C VAL A 188 -1.86 -0.83 15.51
N ALA A 189 -2.49 0.14 16.16
CA ALA A 189 -2.04 0.69 17.43
C ALA A 189 -3.05 0.34 18.55
N ASP A 190 -2.52 -0.03 19.71
CA ASP A 190 -3.30 -0.24 20.91
C ASP A 190 -3.66 1.11 21.59
N PRO A 191 -4.48 1.11 22.65
CA PRO A 191 -4.88 2.36 23.30
C PRO A 191 -3.73 3.14 23.93
N SER A 192 -2.71 2.44 24.43
CA SER A 192 -1.58 3.07 25.13
C SER A 192 -0.62 3.76 24.16
N SER A 193 -0.31 3.12 23.02
CA SER A 193 0.48 3.73 21.93
C SER A 193 -0.25 4.90 21.29
N VAL A 194 -1.57 4.82 21.09
CA VAL A 194 -2.34 5.96 20.55
C VAL A 194 -2.37 7.15 21.52
N ALA A 195 -2.39 6.92 22.83
CA ALA A 195 -2.33 8.00 23.81
C ALA A 195 -1.02 8.79 23.66
N GLU A 196 0.13 8.11 23.63
CA GLU A 196 1.44 8.75 23.47
C GLU A 196 1.60 9.39 22.08
N PHE A 197 1.17 8.69 21.03
CA PHE A 197 1.15 9.21 19.66
C PHE A 197 0.37 10.53 19.56
N ASN A 198 -0.79 10.61 20.23
CA ASN A 198 -1.63 11.80 20.22
C ASN A 198 -1.05 12.93 21.08
N ASP A 199 -0.33 12.62 22.15
CA ASP A 199 0.37 13.63 22.96
C ASP A 199 1.49 14.30 22.14
N ALA A 200 2.28 13.48 21.43
CA ALA A 200 3.37 13.95 20.58
C ALA A 200 2.90 14.76 19.35
N LEU A 201 1.86 14.31 18.62
CA LEU A 201 1.35 15.04 17.44
C LEU A 201 0.33 16.13 17.77
N GLY A 202 -0.22 16.13 18.98
CA GLY A 202 -1.23 17.09 19.40
C GLY A 202 -2.66 16.82 18.89
N PRO A 203 -3.63 17.63 19.37
CA PRO A 203 -5.06 17.33 19.27
C PRO A 203 -5.63 17.38 17.84
N HIS A 204 -5.03 18.16 16.94
CA HIS A 204 -5.50 18.28 15.56
C HIS A 204 -5.21 17.02 14.73
N HIS A 205 -4.13 16.31 15.06
CA HIS A 205 -3.66 15.11 14.38
C HIS A 205 -4.05 13.81 15.08
N ALA A 206 -4.70 13.93 16.24
CA ALA A 206 -5.10 12.80 17.06
C ALA A 206 -5.92 11.73 16.33
N VAL A 207 -5.68 10.47 16.70
CA VAL A 207 -6.49 9.30 16.37
C VAL A 207 -7.43 9.02 17.54
N GLY A 208 -8.73 9.17 17.30
CA GLY A 208 -9.74 8.94 18.33
C GLY A 208 -10.00 7.44 18.59
N PRO A 209 -10.72 7.09 19.67
CA PRO A 209 -11.06 5.70 20.02
C PRO A 209 -11.63 4.92 18.82
N GLY A 210 -10.95 3.84 18.42
CA GLY A 210 -11.34 2.97 17.30
C GLY A 210 -11.32 3.63 15.92
N HIS A 211 -10.79 4.84 15.79
CA HIS A 211 -10.70 5.52 14.50
C HIS A 211 -9.59 4.91 13.65
N LEU A 212 -9.73 5.09 12.34
CA LEU A 212 -8.66 4.96 11.37
C LEU A 212 -8.32 6.36 10.87
N ARG A 213 -7.03 6.67 10.73
CA ARG A 213 -6.55 7.91 10.11
C ARG A 213 -5.45 7.64 9.10
N ILE A 214 -5.47 8.36 7.97
CA ILE A 214 -4.47 8.27 6.91
C ILE A 214 -3.58 9.50 6.99
N PHE A 215 -2.32 9.31 7.37
CA PHE A 215 -1.29 10.34 7.41
C PHE A 215 -0.51 10.32 6.09
N ARG A 216 -0.75 11.34 5.26
CA ARG A 216 -0.03 11.53 4.00
C ARG A 216 1.42 11.97 4.27
N PRO A 217 2.35 11.84 3.31
CA PRO A 217 3.68 12.44 3.40
C PRO A 217 3.65 13.92 3.80
N GLY A 218 4.66 14.38 4.53
CA GLY A 218 4.81 15.80 4.92
C GLY A 218 3.87 16.25 6.04
N VAL A 219 3.50 15.37 6.97
CA VAL A 219 2.74 15.76 8.17
C VAL A 219 3.59 16.72 8.99
N ASP A 220 3.09 17.93 9.20
CA ASP A 220 3.68 18.91 10.11
C ASP A 220 2.62 19.38 11.11
N PRO A 221 2.66 18.89 12.36
CA PRO A 221 1.74 19.31 13.41
C PRO A 221 1.78 20.80 13.75
N ALA A 222 2.89 21.50 13.43
CA ALA A 222 3.03 22.93 13.69
C ALA A 222 2.35 23.81 12.63
N VAL A 223 1.91 23.23 11.50
CA VAL A 223 1.24 23.98 10.42
C VAL A 223 -0.26 23.99 10.64
N ASP A 224 -0.81 25.19 10.84
CA ASP A 224 -2.24 25.40 11.00
C ASP A 224 -3.05 24.87 9.80
N GLY A 225 -4.11 24.11 10.09
CA GLY A 225 -5.01 23.56 9.08
C GLY A 225 -4.48 22.34 8.31
N GLU A 226 -3.20 21.98 8.47
CA GLU A 226 -2.57 20.82 7.80
C GLU A 226 -3.36 19.53 8.05
N HIS A 227 -3.84 19.34 9.28
CA HIS A 227 -4.60 18.18 9.71
C HIS A 227 -5.81 17.80 8.82
N ALA A 228 -6.37 18.74 8.07
CA ALA A 228 -7.45 18.52 7.11
C ALA A 228 -7.01 17.65 5.91
N ASN A 229 -5.72 17.61 5.61
CA ASN A 229 -5.12 16.79 4.56
C ASN A 229 -5.00 15.31 4.93
N HIS A 230 -5.36 14.93 6.16
CA HIS A 230 -5.23 13.59 6.71
C HIS A 230 -6.59 12.96 7.01
N PRO A 231 -7.20 12.25 6.03
CA PRO A 231 -8.54 11.72 6.16
C PRO A 231 -8.69 10.76 7.34
N ARG A 232 -9.82 10.86 8.05
CA ARG A 232 -10.18 9.98 9.16
C ARG A 232 -11.50 9.25 8.92
N LEU A 233 -11.62 8.05 9.47
CA LEU A 233 -12.82 7.22 9.41
C LEU A 233 -13.20 6.75 10.82
N SER A 234 -14.44 7.05 11.21
CA SER A 234 -14.99 6.71 12.53
C SER A 234 -15.34 5.21 12.66
N PRO A 235 -15.13 4.59 13.84
CA PRO A 235 -15.34 3.15 14.06
C PRO A 235 -16.74 2.65 13.69
N GLY A 236 -17.79 3.44 13.98
CA GLY A 236 -19.19 3.06 13.73
C GLY A 236 -19.51 2.69 12.28
N ARG A 237 -18.67 3.12 11.33
CA ARG A 237 -18.81 2.74 9.92
C ARG A 237 -17.99 1.51 9.57
N TRP A 238 -16.71 1.47 9.94
CA TRP A 238 -15.79 0.48 9.39
C TRP A 238 -15.61 -0.77 10.26
N TYR A 239 -15.98 -0.73 11.54
CA TYR A 239 -16.10 -1.96 12.34
C TYR A 239 -17.28 -2.82 11.87
N ALA A 240 -18.30 -2.22 11.26
CA ALA A 240 -19.51 -2.93 10.82
C ALA A 240 -19.34 -3.69 9.49
N ASP A 241 -18.38 -3.31 8.64
CA ASP A 241 -18.18 -3.86 7.30
C ASP A 241 -16.69 -4.10 7.04
N GLU A 242 -16.29 -5.37 6.88
CA GLU A 242 -14.90 -5.78 6.69
C GLU A 242 -14.26 -5.22 5.41
N TYR A 243 -15.07 -4.78 4.45
CA TYR A 243 -14.60 -4.23 3.17
C TYR A 243 -14.50 -2.69 3.21
N LEU A 244 -15.06 -2.03 4.22
CA LEU A 244 -15.14 -0.58 4.21
C LEU A 244 -13.79 0.08 4.44
N ALA A 245 -13.00 -0.35 5.44
CA ALA A 245 -11.67 0.20 5.67
C ALA A 245 -10.74 -0.02 4.46
N PRO A 246 -10.60 -1.24 3.90
CA PRO A 246 -9.79 -1.46 2.69
C PRO A 246 -10.19 -0.54 1.53
N ARG A 247 -11.49 -0.46 1.21
CA ARG A 247 -12.00 0.41 0.12
C ARG A 247 -11.79 1.89 0.40
N TYR A 248 -11.99 2.32 1.65
CA TYR A 248 -11.84 3.70 2.07
C TYR A 248 -10.41 4.19 1.92
N VAL A 249 -9.46 3.38 2.37
CA VAL A 249 -8.02 3.69 2.35
C VAL A 249 -7.50 3.62 0.93
N ALA A 250 -7.75 2.52 0.20
CA ALA A 250 -7.31 2.38 -1.19
C ALA A 250 -7.73 3.58 -2.04
N ARG A 251 -8.99 4.02 -1.93
CA ARG A 251 -9.49 5.20 -2.68
C ARG A 251 -8.75 6.52 -2.35
N ARG A 252 -8.12 6.63 -1.19
CA ARG A 252 -7.50 7.87 -0.68
C ARG A 252 -5.98 7.89 -0.78
N THR A 253 -5.37 6.71 -0.95
CA THR A 253 -3.92 6.53 -1.14
C THR A 253 -3.57 6.30 -2.60
N THR A 254 -4.45 5.65 -3.37
CA THR A 254 -4.31 5.50 -4.84
C THR A 254 -4.75 6.78 -5.54
N ALA A 255 -3.96 7.85 -5.44
CA ALA A 255 -4.06 9.00 -6.33
C ALA A 255 -3.19 8.74 -7.58
N PRO A 256 -3.57 9.23 -8.77
CA PRO A 256 -2.71 9.14 -9.95
C PRO A 256 -1.42 9.91 -9.64
N HIS A 257 -0.27 9.22 -9.61
CA HIS A 257 1.00 9.94 -9.68
C HIS A 257 1.00 10.75 -10.98
N ALA A 258 0.84 12.06 -10.87
CA ALA A 258 1.49 12.95 -11.81
C ALA A 258 2.98 12.77 -11.55
N VAL A 259 3.61 11.94 -12.37
CA VAL A 259 5.07 11.89 -12.47
C VAL A 259 5.50 13.29 -12.85
N LEU A 260 6.14 14.01 -11.92
CA LEU A 260 7.01 15.11 -12.32
C LEU A 260 8.21 14.44 -13.01
N VAL A 261 8.26 14.69 -14.32
CA VAL A 261 9.39 14.45 -15.22
C VAL A 261 10.58 15.28 -14.76
#